data_AF-A0A969BPU8-F1
#
_entry.id   AF-A0A969BPU8-F1
#
_cell.length_a   1.000
_cell.length_b   1.000
_cell.length_c   1.000
_cell.angle_alpha   90.00
_cell.angle_beta   90.00
_cell.angle_gamma   90.00
#
_symmetry.space_group_name_H-M   'P 1'
#
loop_
_entity.id
_entity.type
_entity.pdbx_description
1 polymer ?
#
loop_
_entity_poly.entity_id
_entity_poly.type
_entity_poly.pdbx_seq_one_letter_code
_entity_poly.pdbx_strand_id
1 'polypeptide(L)'
;MVRLQDQDRRLWDAALIARGIQALGAASVGECISSYHLEAGIAACHCLAADDASTDWQQILNLYEALSLLKPSPIVAMNRSVAVARIHGPRAGLEALEKIPDRKSLETQHLYHAIRASFIAKLCNPAEARAAYQLAATLAKCEVERDFLQAEAEC
;
A
#
# COMPACT_ATOMS: atom_id res chain seq x y z
N MET A 1 3.05 11.42 11.66
CA MET A 1 2.19 10.96 10.55
C MET A 1 1.01 10.14 11.10
N VAL A 2 -0.10 9.99 10.36
CA VAL A 2 -1.25 9.15 10.74
C VAL A 2 -1.45 8.06 9.68
N ARG A 3 -1.53 6.78 10.09
CA ARG A 3 -1.74 5.65 9.16
C ARG A 3 -3.10 5.76 8.50
N LEU A 4 -3.22 5.28 7.25
CA LEU A 4 -4.48 5.35 6.49
C LEU A 4 -5.67 4.72 7.23
N GLN A 5 -5.44 3.61 7.93
CA GLN A 5 -6.47 2.92 8.73
C GLN A 5 -6.91 3.68 9.99
N ASP A 6 -6.08 4.61 10.47
CA ASP A 6 -6.33 5.41 11.68
C ASP A 6 -6.85 6.83 11.33
N GLN A 7 -6.98 7.16 10.04
CA GLN A 7 -7.50 8.45 9.62
C GLN A 7 -9.03 8.50 9.76
N ASP A 8 -9.54 9.60 10.32
CA ASP A 8 -10.97 9.90 10.29
C ASP A 8 -11.37 10.39 8.89
N ARG A 9 -11.91 9.47 8.08
CA ARG A 9 -12.32 9.76 6.69
C ARG A 9 -13.46 10.75 6.58
N ARG A 10 -14.18 11.04 7.67
CA ARG A 10 -15.21 12.10 7.69
C ARG A 10 -14.60 13.50 7.56
N LEU A 11 -13.30 13.63 7.83
CA LEU A 11 -12.56 14.87 7.65
C LEU A 11 -11.98 15.03 6.24
N TRP A 12 -12.14 14.03 5.37
CA TRP A 12 -11.71 14.13 3.98
C TRP A 12 -12.61 15.08 3.19
N ASP A 13 -12.03 15.79 2.22
CA ASP A 13 -12.76 16.74 1.40
C ASP A 13 -13.67 16.01 0.40
N ALA A 14 -14.95 15.91 0.76
CA ALA A 14 -15.97 15.25 -0.05
C ALA A 14 -16.15 15.90 -1.44
N ALA A 15 -15.94 17.22 -1.56
CA ALA A 15 -16.05 17.91 -2.84
C ALA A 15 -14.88 17.56 -3.77
N LEU A 16 -13.65 17.47 -3.24
CA LEU A 16 -12.49 17.01 -4.01
C LEU A 16 -12.62 15.53 -4.40
N ILE A 17 -13.11 14.68 -3.52
CA ILE A 17 -13.37 13.26 -3.84
C ILE A 17 -14.38 13.16 -4.98
N ALA A 18 -15.54 13.84 -4.88
CA ALA A 18 -16.56 13.81 -5.92
C ALA A 18 -16.03 14.29 -7.28
N ARG A 19 -15.22 15.35 -7.30
CA ARG A 19 -14.57 15.85 -8.52
C ARG A 19 -13.59 14.82 -9.11
N GLY A 20 -12.80 14.15 -8.26
CA GLY A 20 -11.87 13.10 -8.69
C GLY A 20 -12.60 11.91 -9.32
N ILE A 21 -13.70 11.46 -8.72
CA ILE A 21 -14.52 10.37 -9.25
C ILE A 21 -15.17 10.76 -10.58
N GLN A 22 -15.69 11.97 -10.70
CA GLN A 22 -16.24 12.45 -11.97
C GLN A 22 -15.18 12.51 -13.07
N ALA A 23 -13.98 13.00 -12.77
CA ALA A 23 -12.88 13.06 -13.72
C ALA A 23 -12.41 11.68 -14.15
N LEU A 24 -12.34 10.72 -13.21
CA LEU A 24 -12.03 9.32 -13.52
C LEU A 24 -13.09 8.72 -14.45
N GLY A 25 -14.37 8.90 -14.13
CA GLY A 25 -15.47 8.40 -14.97
C GLY A 25 -15.44 8.98 -16.39
N ALA A 26 -15.15 10.28 -16.54
CA ALA A 26 -15.02 10.92 -17.85
C ALA A 26 -13.80 10.41 -18.64
N ALA A 27 -12.69 10.10 -17.97
CA ALA A 27 -11.50 9.55 -18.61
C ALA A 27 -11.69 8.09 -19.07
N SER A 28 -12.56 7.33 -18.40
CA SER A 28 -12.78 5.90 -18.64
C SER A 28 -13.77 5.54 -19.77
N VAL A 29 -14.16 6.50 -20.64
CA VAL A 29 -15.15 6.26 -21.70
C VAL A 29 -14.53 5.65 -22.98
N GLY A 30 -13.20 5.71 -23.14
CA GLY A 30 -12.50 5.17 -24.31
C GLY A 30 -12.16 3.68 -24.22
N GLU A 31 -11.60 3.13 -25.30
CA GLU A 31 -11.18 1.72 -25.37
C GLU A 31 -9.80 1.45 -24.72
N CYS A 32 -9.05 2.51 -24.43
CA CYS A 32 -7.68 2.41 -23.92
C CYS A 32 -7.63 2.64 -22.40
N ILE A 33 -7.14 1.64 -21.66
CA ILE A 33 -6.81 1.77 -20.24
C ILE A 33 -5.31 2.06 -20.10
N SER A 34 -4.99 3.08 -19.32
CA SER A 34 -3.60 3.47 -18.98
C SER A 34 -3.30 3.17 -17.52
N SER A 35 -2.02 3.21 -17.13
CA SER A 35 -1.64 3.02 -15.72
C SER A 35 -2.31 4.04 -14.80
N TYR A 36 -2.52 5.27 -15.27
CA TYR A 36 -3.18 6.32 -14.48
C TYR A 36 -4.65 6.01 -14.21
N HIS A 37 -5.35 5.32 -15.12
CA HIS A 37 -6.72 4.88 -14.86
C HIS A 37 -6.77 3.86 -13.72
N LEU A 38 -5.81 2.92 -13.70
CA LEU A 38 -5.73 1.88 -12.67
C LEU A 38 -5.28 2.45 -11.31
N GLU A 39 -4.26 3.31 -11.33
CA GLU A 39 -3.77 4.03 -10.14
C GLU A 39 -4.88 4.92 -9.54
N ALA A 40 -5.65 5.63 -10.39
CA ALA A 40 -6.81 6.41 -9.96
C ALA A 40 -7.96 5.53 -9.45
N GLY A 41 -8.19 4.36 -10.04
CA GLY A 41 -9.15 3.38 -9.54
C GLY A 41 -8.80 2.89 -8.14
N ILE A 42 -7.52 2.62 -7.86
CA ILE A 42 -7.05 2.20 -6.53
C ILE A 42 -7.30 3.32 -5.51
N ALA A 43 -6.97 4.57 -5.87
CA ALA A 43 -7.24 5.73 -5.02
C ALA A 43 -8.76 5.92 -4.79
N ALA A 44 -9.58 5.74 -5.82
CA ALA A 44 -11.03 5.82 -5.72
C ALA A 44 -11.62 4.80 -4.74
N CYS A 45 -11.13 3.55 -4.75
CA CYS A 45 -11.54 2.52 -3.78
C CYS A 45 -11.31 2.96 -2.33
N HIS A 46 -10.19 3.63 -2.05
CA HIS A 46 -9.94 4.19 -0.72
C HIS A 46 -10.87 5.38 -0.42
N CYS A 47 -10.99 6.34 -1.34
CA CYS A 47 -11.79 7.55 -1.16
C CYS A 47 -13.29 7.28 -0.99
N LEU A 48 -13.83 6.24 -1.62
CA LEU A 48 -15.26 5.91 -1.58
C LEU A 48 -15.65 5.08 -0.35
N ALA A 49 -14.68 4.50 0.35
CA ALA A 49 -14.94 3.71 1.55
C ALA A 49 -15.04 4.62 2.79
N ALA A 50 -16.14 4.46 3.54
CA ALA A 50 -16.42 5.24 4.74
C ALA A 50 -15.37 5.04 5.84
N ASP A 51 -14.77 3.85 5.92
CA ASP A 51 -13.71 3.51 6.86
C ASP A 51 -12.75 2.44 6.28
N ASP A 52 -11.72 2.06 7.06
CA ASP A 52 -10.76 1.03 6.66
C ASP A 52 -11.39 -0.34 6.45
N ALA A 53 -12.38 -0.69 7.27
CA ALA A 53 -13.04 -1.98 7.22
C ALA A 53 -13.93 -2.12 5.98
N SER A 54 -14.53 -1.01 5.52
CA SER A 54 -15.37 -0.96 4.33
C SER A 54 -14.60 -0.78 3.02
N THR A 55 -13.26 -0.77 3.07
CA THR A 55 -12.43 -0.60 1.86
C THR A 55 -12.48 -1.88 1.01
N ASP A 56 -12.82 -1.73 -0.28
CA ASP A 56 -12.90 -2.86 -1.22
C ASP A 56 -11.49 -3.34 -1.64
N TRP A 57 -10.89 -4.14 -0.77
CA TRP A 57 -9.56 -4.70 -0.99
C TRP A 57 -9.53 -5.67 -2.17
N GLN A 58 -10.64 -6.37 -2.46
CA GLN A 58 -10.71 -7.29 -3.59
C GLN A 58 -10.60 -6.52 -4.91
N GLN A 59 -11.32 -5.40 -5.04
CA GLN A 59 -11.20 -4.53 -6.20
C GLN A 59 -9.80 -3.90 -6.30
N ILE A 60 -9.21 -3.47 -5.19
CA ILE A 60 -7.83 -2.95 -5.17
C ILE A 60 -6.84 -4.02 -5.66
N LEU A 61 -6.97 -5.28 -5.23
CA LEU A 61 -6.11 -6.36 -5.71
C LEU A 61 -6.27 -6.57 -7.22
N ASN A 62 -7.50 -6.62 -7.73
CA ASN A 62 -7.77 -6.78 -9.17
C ASN A 62 -7.13 -5.64 -9.99
N LEU A 63 -7.21 -4.40 -9.49
CA LEU A 63 -6.59 -3.23 -10.13
C LEU A 63 -5.05 -3.32 -10.12
N TYR A 64 -4.46 -3.78 -9.01
CA TYR A 64 -3.01 -4.02 -8.97
C TYR A 64 -2.58 -5.17 -9.88
N GLU A 65 -3.40 -6.20 -10.08
CA GLU A 65 -3.13 -7.28 -11.03
C GLU A 65 -3.13 -6.75 -12.47
N ALA A 66 -4.14 -5.97 -12.85
CA ALA A 66 -4.16 -5.30 -14.15
C ALA A 66 -2.97 -4.34 -14.32
N LEU A 67 -2.64 -3.57 -13.27
CA LEU A 67 -1.53 -2.61 -13.32
C LEU A 67 -0.18 -3.31 -13.44
N SER A 68 -0.02 -4.48 -12.81
CA SER A 68 1.20 -5.29 -12.91
C SER A 68 1.42 -5.83 -14.33
N LEU A 69 0.35 -6.14 -15.05
CA LEU A 69 0.42 -6.56 -16.46
C LEU A 69 0.78 -5.38 -17.38
N LEU A 70 0.18 -4.22 -17.14
CA LEU A 70 0.37 -3.03 -17.98
C LEU A 70 1.71 -2.32 -17.73
N LYS A 71 2.15 -2.28 -16.46
CA LYS A 71 3.36 -1.57 -16.00
C LYS A 71 4.11 -2.45 -14.98
N PRO A 72 4.83 -3.49 -15.45
CA PRO A 72 5.61 -4.35 -14.57
C PRO A 72 6.67 -3.53 -13.82
N SER A 73 6.59 -3.52 -12.49
CA SER A 73 7.52 -2.78 -11.64
C SER A 73 7.61 -3.41 -10.25
N PRO A 74 8.81 -3.49 -9.64
CA PRO A 74 8.97 -3.94 -8.25
C PRO A 74 8.14 -3.12 -7.27
N ILE A 75 7.95 -1.81 -7.52
CA ILE A 75 7.14 -0.92 -6.67
C ILE A 75 5.66 -1.29 -6.75
N VAL A 76 5.14 -1.57 -7.96
CA VAL A 76 3.76 -2.02 -8.15
C VAL A 76 3.54 -3.37 -7.47
N ALA A 77 4.48 -4.31 -7.63
CA ALA A 77 4.42 -5.62 -6.99
C ALA A 77 4.49 -5.53 -5.45
N MET A 78 5.31 -4.62 -4.91
CA MET A 78 5.37 -4.32 -3.48
C MET A 78 4.04 -3.80 -2.96
N ASN A 79 3.43 -2.84 -3.64
CA ASN A 79 2.12 -2.32 -3.25
C ASN A 79 1.02 -3.40 -3.36
N ARG A 80 1.05 -4.25 -4.39
CA ARG A 80 0.16 -5.41 -4.54
C ARG A 80 0.25 -6.36 -3.35
N SER A 81 1.45 -6.58 -2.78
CA SER A 81 1.62 -7.47 -1.63
C SER A 81 0.80 -7.04 -0.41
N VAL A 82 0.56 -5.73 -0.24
CA VAL A 82 -0.31 -5.18 0.81
C VAL A 82 -1.77 -5.55 0.56
N ALA A 83 -2.25 -5.43 -0.68
CA ALA A 83 -3.60 -5.86 -1.04
C ALA A 83 -3.79 -7.38 -0.83
N VAL A 84 -2.80 -8.19 -1.22
CA VAL A 84 -2.78 -9.64 -0.93
C VAL A 84 -2.87 -9.89 0.58
N ALA A 85 -2.10 -9.17 1.39
CA ALA A 85 -2.11 -9.33 2.84
C ALA A 85 -3.46 -8.99 3.48
N ARG A 86 -4.20 -8.03 2.91
CA ARG A 86 -5.51 -7.62 3.40
C ARG A 86 -6.61 -8.64 3.14
N ILE A 87 -6.48 -9.42 2.06
CA ILE A 87 -7.47 -10.44 1.69
C ILE A 87 -7.09 -11.82 2.24
N HIS A 88 -5.82 -12.20 2.09
CA HIS A 88 -5.33 -13.55 2.36
C HIS A 88 -4.45 -13.64 3.62
N GLY A 89 -4.31 -12.53 4.35
CA GLY A 89 -3.56 -12.45 5.59
C GLY A 89 -2.06 -12.18 5.42
N PRO A 90 -1.37 -11.83 6.52
CA PRO A 90 0.01 -11.35 6.50
C PRO A 90 1.02 -12.36 5.95
N ARG A 91 0.77 -13.67 6.10
CA ARG A 91 1.63 -14.73 5.54
C ARG A 91 1.67 -14.65 4.01
N ALA A 92 0.51 -14.58 3.36
CA ALA A 92 0.40 -14.48 1.91
C ALA A 92 1.02 -13.18 1.39
N GLY A 93 0.85 -12.07 2.12
CA GLY A 93 1.51 -10.81 1.82
C GLY A 93 3.03 -10.89 1.85
N LEU A 94 3.59 -11.51 2.90
CA LEU A 94 5.03 -11.71 3.04
C LEU A 94 5.59 -12.59 1.93
N GLU A 95 4.93 -13.70 1.60
CA GLU A 95 5.33 -14.55 0.48
C GLU A 95 5.28 -13.81 -0.86
N ALA A 96 4.25 -12.98 -1.08
CA ALA A 96 4.15 -12.16 -2.29
C ALA A 96 5.29 -11.14 -2.37
N LEU A 97 5.65 -10.52 -1.23
CA LEU A 97 6.75 -9.57 -1.12
C LEU A 97 8.12 -10.23 -1.40
N GLU A 98 8.33 -11.45 -0.91
CA GLU A 98 9.59 -12.20 -1.10
C GLU A 98 9.79 -12.69 -2.54
N LYS A 99 8.70 -12.89 -3.29
CA LYS A 99 8.69 -13.37 -4.69
C LYS A 99 8.76 -12.24 -5.73
N ILE A 100 8.91 -10.97 -5.32
CA ILE A 100 8.96 -9.85 -6.25
C ILE A 100 10.17 -9.97 -7.21
N PRO A 101 9.97 -9.86 -8.54
CA PRO A 101 11.07 -9.77 -9.49
C PRO A 101 11.92 -8.51 -9.24
N ASP A 102 13.24 -8.62 -9.38
CA ASP A 102 14.19 -7.52 -9.09
C ASP A 102 14.03 -6.91 -7.69
N ARG A 103 13.73 -7.76 -6.69
CA ARG A 103 13.60 -7.37 -5.27
C ARG A 103 14.78 -6.57 -4.74
N LYS A 104 16.00 -6.80 -5.26
CA LYS A 104 17.21 -6.09 -4.85
C LYS A 104 17.07 -4.56 -4.99
N SER A 105 16.35 -4.09 -6.01
CA SER A 105 16.05 -2.66 -6.18
C SER A 105 15.25 -2.07 -5.00
N LEU A 106 14.43 -2.89 -4.34
CA LEU A 106 13.60 -2.51 -3.20
C LEU A 106 14.34 -2.55 -1.86
N GLU A 107 15.46 -3.24 -1.76
CA GLU A 107 16.21 -3.38 -0.49
C GLU A 107 16.78 -2.04 0.01
N THR A 108 16.89 -1.04 -0.87
CA THR A 108 17.26 0.35 -0.52
C THR A 108 16.07 1.23 -0.15
N GLN A 109 14.84 0.74 -0.31
CA GLN A 109 13.62 1.48 -0.03
C GLN A 109 13.14 1.20 1.40
N HIS A 110 13.02 2.24 2.22
CA HIS A 110 12.49 2.08 3.58
C HIS A 110 11.09 1.44 3.62
N LEU A 111 10.23 1.76 2.64
CA LEU A 111 8.87 1.21 2.54
C LEU A 111 8.84 -0.31 2.39
N TYR A 112 9.82 -0.90 1.69
CA TYR A 112 9.91 -2.35 1.57
C TYR A 112 10.10 -3.01 2.94
N HIS A 113 11.03 -2.47 3.73
CA HIS A 113 11.31 -2.97 5.08
C HIS A 113 10.16 -2.70 6.05
N ALA A 114 9.50 -1.54 5.94
CA ALA A 114 8.32 -1.22 6.74
C ALA A 114 7.14 -2.19 6.47
N ILE A 115 6.84 -2.48 5.20
CA ILE A 115 5.80 -3.45 4.81
C ILE A 115 6.17 -4.84 5.34
N ARG A 116 7.42 -5.28 5.12
CA ARG A 116 7.93 -6.57 5.62
C ARG A 116 7.76 -6.68 7.14
N ALA A 117 8.21 -5.65 7.88
CA ALA A 117 8.10 -5.59 9.33
C ALA A 117 6.65 -5.71 9.80
N SER A 118 5.73 -4.98 9.14
CA SER A 118 4.31 -5.01 9.48
C SER A 118 3.65 -6.39 9.30
N PHE A 119 4.08 -7.15 8.29
CA PHE A 119 3.60 -8.53 8.09
C PHE A 119 4.15 -9.46 9.15
N ILE A 120 5.45 -9.36 9.47
CA ILE A 120 6.13 -10.19 10.47
C ILE A 120 5.55 -9.93 11.87
N ALA A 121 5.28 -8.67 12.21
CA ALA A 121 4.64 -8.29 13.47
C ALA A 121 3.30 -9.01 13.66
N LYS A 122 2.47 -9.06 12.62
CA LYS A 122 1.18 -9.77 12.62
C LYS A 122 1.31 -11.31 12.64
N LEU A 123 2.50 -11.84 12.37
CA LEU A 123 2.81 -13.27 12.44
C LEU A 123 3.47 -13.67 13.77
N CYS A 124 3.48 -12.78 14.76
CA CYS A 124 4.01 -12.99 16.11
C CYS A 124 5.52 -13.31 16.17
N ASN A 125 6.33 -12.72 15.28
CA ASN A 125 7.80 -12.74 15.40
C ASN A 125 8.36 -11.33 15.72
N PRO A 126 8.26 -10.88 16.99
CA PRO A 126 8.52 -9.48 17.36
C PRO A 126 9.99 -9.08 17.18
N ALA A 127 10.94 -9.99 17.40
CA ALA A 127 12.37 -9.69 17.26
C ALA A 127 12.73 -9.39 15.80
N GLU A 128 12.21 -10.19 14.86
CA GLU A 128 12.45 -9.98 13.43
C GLU A 128 11.71 -8.74 12.91
N ALA A 129 10.47 -8.50 13.37
CA ALA A 129 9.72 -7.29 13.02
C ALA A 129 10.46 -6.03 13.47
N ARG A 130 10.96 -6.02 14.71
CA ARG A 130 11.75 -4.92 15.28
C ARG A 130 12.99 -4.61 14.45
N ALA A 131 13.77 -5.63 14.10
CA ALA A 131 14.96 -5.46 13.26
C ALA A 131 14.61 -4.86 11.87
N ALA A 132 13.50 -5.31 11.27
CA ALA A 132 13.03 -4.80 9.99
C ALA A 132 12.53 -3.34 10.09
N TYR A 133 11.81 -2.97 11.15
CA TYR A 133 11.40 -1.59 11.39
C TYR A 133 12.59 -0.66 11.65
N GLN A 134 13.60 -1.11 12.40
CA GLN A 134 14.84 -0.36 12.61
C GLN A 134 15.56 -0.09 11.29
N LEU A 135 15.68 -1.10 10.42
CA LEU A 135 16.28 -0.93 9.09
C LEU A 135 15.45 0.02 8.20
N ALA A 136 14.12 -0.04 8.30
CA ALA A 136 13.25 0.91 7.63
C ALA A 136 13.54 2.34 8.13
N ALA A 137 13.66 2.55 9.44
CA ALA A 137 13.96 3.85 10.03
C ALA A 137 15.33 4.40 9.60
N THR A 138 16.37 3.55 9.49
CA THR A 138 17.69 4.02 9.02
C THR A 138 17.65 4.49 7.56
N LEU A 139 16.79 3.89 6.74
CA LEU A 139 16.63 4.22 5.31
C LEU A 139 15.61 5.33 5.05
N ALA A 140 14.83 5.74 6.06
CA ALA A 140 13.83 6.79 5.93
C ALA A 140 14.48 8.14 5.61
N LYS A 141 13.87 8.87 4.67
CA LYS A 141 14.42 10.13 4.15
C LYS A 141 13.95 11.34 4.95
N CYS A 142 12.75 11.30 5.53
CA CYS A 142 12.26 12.36 6.39
C CYS A 142 12.21 11.93 7.86
N GLU A 143 12.34 12.92 8.74
CA GLU A 143 12.33 12.74 10.20
C GLU A 143 11.01 12.13 10.68
N VAL A 144 9.87 12.61 10.16
CA VAL A 144 8.53 12.13 10.55
C VAL A 144 8.34 10.63 10.24
N GLU A 145 8.87 10.13 9.12
CA GLU A 145 8.85 8.70 8.79
C GLU A 145 9.81 7.91 9.69
N ARG A 146 11.00 8.46 9.95
CA ARG A 146 12.00 7.82 10.82
C ARG A 146 11.45 7.61 12.23
N ASP A 147 10.90 8.66 12.83
CA ASP A 147 10.35 8.63 14.18
C ASP A 147 9.17 7.65 14.29
N PHE A 148 8.30 7.65 13.28
CA PHE A 148 7.19 6.71 13.22
C PHE A 148 7.67 5.25 13.15
N LEU A 149 8.64 4.95 12.28
CA LEU A 149 9.18 3.60 12.11
C LEU A 149 9.96 3.14 13.36
N GLN A 150 10.61 4.07 14.06
CA GLN A 150 11.32 3.79 15.30
C GLN A 150 10.35 3.49 16.44
N ALA A 151 9.24 4.23 16.55
CA ALA A 151 8.17 3.92 17.50
C ALA A 151 7.54 2.55 17.23
N GLU A 152 7.31 2.18 15.96
CA GLU A 152 6.81 0.85 15.59
C GLU A 152 7.81 -0.28 15.94
N ALA A 153 9.12 0.02 15.93
CA ALA A 153 10.13 -0.94 16.36
C ALA A 153 10.13 -1.16 17.88
N GLU A 154 9.58 -0.25 18.68
CA GLU A 154 9.61 -0.32 20.15
C GLU A 154 8.45 -1.11 20.74
N CYS A 155 7.31 -1.16 20.03
CA CYS A 155 6.16 -2.02 20.32
C CYS A 155 6.46 -3.53 20.19
#